data_AF-A0A358Y402-F1
#
_entry.id   AF-A0A358Y402-F1
#
_cell.length_a   1.000
_cell.length_b   1.000
_cell.length_c   1.000
_cell.angle_alpha   90.00
_cell.angle_beta   90.00
_cell.angle_gamma   90.00
#
_symmetry.space_group_name_H-M   'P 1'
#
loop_
_entity.id
_entity.type
_entity.pdbx_description
1 polymer ?
#
loop_
_entity_poly.entity_id
_entity_poly.type
_entity_poly.pdbx_seq_one_letter_code
_entity_poly.pdbx_strand_id
1 'polypeptide(L)'
;MNWTGFWSVFLLATFKFMFAPFGGVPFELGFLETYLAAFLGGSISSCLFYFSANYFLKKTKKKEGAKTHTKTNKLIVRLKRNAGKIGVCFWAPFFLSIPVGSIITAKFYGKYRSTFLLVLLGMALNAGIMTTLAYVVFG
;
A
#
# COMPACT_ATOMS: atom_id res chain seq x y z
N MET A 1 9.48 17.66 -17.38
CA MET A 1 8.66 17.10 -16.30
C MET A 1 7.34 17.84 -16.22
N ASN A 2 6.25 17.15 -16.57
CA ASN A 2 4.90 17.65 -16.33
C ASN A 2 4.58 17.51 -14.84
N TRP A 3 4.97 18.52 -14.04
CA TRP A 3 4.84 18.50 -12.59
C TRP A 3 3.41 18.21 -12.11
N THR A 4 2.42 18.73 -12.84
CA THR A 4 1.00 18.50 -12.56
C THR A 4 0.63 17.03 -12.70
N GLY A 5 1.09 16.37 -13.77
CA GLY A 5 0.88 14.94 -13.96
C GLY A 5 1.56 14.11 -12.86
N PHE A 6 2.80 14.45 -12.53
CA PHE A 6 3.56 13.76 -11.47
C PHE A 6 2.85 13.83 -10.12
N TRP A 7 2.45 15.03 -9.68
CA TRP A 7 1.74 15.20 -8.42
C TRP A 7 0.36 14.54 -8.42
N SER A 8 -0.32 14.53 -9.56
CA SER A 8 -1.62 13.85 -9.71
C SER A 8 -1.48 12.35 -9.50
N VAL A 9 -0.52 11.70 -10.17
CA VAL A 9 -0.23 10.27 -10.01
C VAL A 9 0.22 9.97 -8.57
N PHE A 10 1.05 10.81 -7.98
CA PHE A 10 1.51 10.67 -6.60
C PHE A 10 0.35 10.70 -5.58
N LEU A 11 -0.56 11.66 -5.71
CA LEU A 11 -1.71 11.79 -4.82
C LEU A 11 -2.73 10.68 -5.05
N LEU A 12 -2.97 10.29 -6.30
CA LEU A 12 -3.79 9.12 -6.62
C LEU A 12 -3.19 7.84 -6.03
N ALA A 13 -1.87 7.67 -6.08
CA ALA A 13 -1.19 6.50 -5.55
C ALA A 13 -1.37 6.38 -4.03
N THR A 14 -1.44 7.50 -3.32
CA THR A 14 -1.66 7.57 -1.87
C THR A 14 -2.96 6.85 -1.44
N PHE A 15 -4.04 6.99 -2.23
CA PHE A 15 -5.35 6.40 -1.92
C PHE A 15 -5.65 5.14 -2.73
N LYS A 16 -5.31 5.14 -4.02
CA LYS A 16 -5.70 4.09 -4.97
C LYS A 16 -4.54 3.73 -5.90
N PHE A 17 -3.50 3.19 -5.28
CA PHE A 17 -2.26 2.74 -5.91
C PHE A 17 -2.44 1.91 -7.18
N MET A 18 -3.39 0.97 -7.20
CA MET A 18 -3.60 0.09 -8.35
C MET A 18 -3.91 0.86 -9.65
N PHE A 19 -4.60 2.00 -9.57
CA PHE A 19 -4.99 2.77 -10.76
C PHE A 19 -4.08 3.98 -11.02
N ALA A 20 -3.23 4.36 -10.07
CA ALA A 20 -2.44 5.57 -10.18
C ALA A 20 -1.48 5.60 -11.38
N PRO A 21 -0.75 4.52 -11.73
CA PRO A 21 0.14 4.52 -12.89
C PRO A 21 -0.57 4.74 -14.23
N PHE A 22 -1.84 4.36 -14.36
CA PHE A 22 -2.62 4.63 -15.58
C PHE A 22 -2.89 6.11 -15.80
N GLY A 23 -2.88 6.91 -14.72
CA GLY A 23 -2.97 8.36 -14.83
C GLY A 23 -1.74 8.98 -15.50
N GLY A 24 -0.60 8.30 -15.54
CA GLY A 24 0.63 8.86 -16.10
C GLY A 24 0.61 9.02 -17.63
N VAL A 25 -0.06 8.10 -18.33
CA VAL A 25 -0.11 8.09 -19.80
C VAL A 25 -0.90 9.30 -20.36
N PRO A 26 -2.12 9.63 -19.88
CA PRO A 26 -2.84 10.83 -20.32
C PRO A 26 -2.14 12.16 -20.03
N PHE A 27 -1.20 12.19 -19.07
CA PHE A 27 -0.39 13.38 -18.76
C PHE A 27 0.93 13.44 -19.53
N GLU A 28 1.13 12.53 -20.51
CA GLU A 28 2.34 12.41 -21.33
C GLU A 28 3.62 12.25 -20.48
N LEU A 29 3.50 11.61 -19.30
CA LEU A 29 4.66 11.34 -18.45
C LEU A 29 5.52 10.24 -19.05
N GLY A 30 6.81 10.24 -18.75
CA GLY A 30 7.69 9.12 -19.04
C GLY A 30 7.43 7.92 -18.12
N PHE A 31 7.78 6.71 -18.55
CA PHE A 31 7.67 5.49 -17.75
C PHE A 31 8.31 5.64 -16.35
N LEU A 32 9.54 6.18 -16.30
CA LEU A 32 10.26 6.39 -15.05
C LEU A 32 9.60 7.43 -14.15
N GLU A 33 9.06 8.51 -14.72
CA GLU A 33 8.37 9.56 -13.97
C GLU A 33 7.10 8.99 -13.31
N THR A 34 6.31 8.22 -14.06
CA THR A 34 5.08 7.57 -13.56
C THR A 34 5.40 6.51 -12.50
N TYR A 35 6.42 5.68 -12.73
CA TYR A 35 6.89 4.70 -11.75
C TYR A 35 7.33 5.36 -10.44
N LEU A 36 8.16 6.40 -10.53
CA LEU A 36 8.65 7.11 -9.34
C LEU A 36 7.51 7.83 -8.61
N ALA A 37 6.60 8.49 -9.33
CA ALA A 37 5.44 9.15 -8.73
C ALA A 37 4.57 8.15 -7.95
N ALA A 38 4.26 7.00 -8.56
CA ALA A 38 3.44 5.97 -7.92
C ALA A 38 4.15 5.32 -6.73
N PHE A 39 5.43 4.97 -6.89
CA PHE A 39 6.22 4.35 -5.82
C PHE A 39 6.41 5.28 -4.63
N LEU A 40 6.77 6.55 -4.85
CA LEU A 40 6.97 7.52 -3.78
C LEU A 40 5.65 7.84 -3.07
N GLY A 41 4.57 8.07 -3.82
CA GLY A 41 3.25 8.32 -3.26
C GLY A 41 2.78 7.15 -2.40
N GLY A 42 2.98 5.93 -2.90
CA GLY A 42 2.62 4.75 -2.15
C GLY A 42 3.50 4.50 -0.92
N SER A 43 4.80 4.69 -1.04
CA SER A 43 5.76 4.49 0.05
C SER A 43 5.55 5.50 1.19
N ILE A 44 5.32 6.77 0.86
CA ILE A 44 5.06 7.82 1.86
C ILE A 44 3.74 7.55 2.58
N SER A 45 2.68 7.21 1.83
CA SER A 45 1.37 6.84 2.39
C SER A 45 1.48 5.64 3.32
N SER A 46 2.12 4.55 2.88
CA SER A 46 2.28 3.36 3.74
C SER A 46 3.13 3.65 4.95
N CYS A 47 4.20 4.42 4.84
CA CYS A 47 5.00 4.84 5.98
C CYS A 47 4.11 5.54 7.02
N LEU A 48 3.38 6.58 6.61
CA LEU A 48 2.51 7.35 7.49
C LEU A 48 1.46 6.45 8.15
N PHE A 49 0.67 5.71 7.37
CA PHE A 49 -0.42 4.89 7.90
C PHE A 49 0.06 3.66 8.70
N TYR A 50 1.15 3.02 8.29
CA TYR A 50 1.72 1.88 9.02
C TYR A 50 2.27 2.30 10.38
N PHE A 51 3.07 3.37 10.42
CA PHE A 51 3.64 3.86 11.69
C PHE A 51 2.57 4.47 12.60
N SER A 52 1.63 5.24 12.05
CA SER A 52 0.48 5.74 12.82
C SER A 52 -0.30 4.58 13.43
N ALA A 53 -0.66 3.56 12.64
CA ALA A 53 -1.37 2.39 13.14
C ALA A 53 -0.60 1.67 14.25
N ASN A 54 0.70 1.44 14.06
CA ASN A 54 1.52 0.76 15.05
C ASN A 54 1.63 1.56 16.35
N TYR A 55 1.75 2.89 16.25
CA TYR A 55 1.77 3.81 17.40
C TYR A 55 0.45 3.77 18.19
N PHE A 56 -0.69 3.96 17.51
CA PHE A 56 -2.00 3.93 18.16
C PHE A 56 -2.28 2.56 18.79
N LEU A 57 -2.01 1.47 18.07
CA LEU A 57 -2.22 0.11 18.58
C LEU A 57 -1.33 -0.20 19.79
N LYS A 58 -0.08 0.27 19.82
CA LYS A 58 0.80 0.08 20.99
C LYS A 58 0.28 0.86 22.20
N LYS A 59 -0.32 2.03 21.99
CA LYS A 59 -0.96 2.84 23.04
C LYS A 59 -2.23 2.18 23.58
N THR A 60 -3.05 1.57 22.73
CA THR A 60 -4.31 0.90 23.14
C THR A 60 -4.10 -0.49 23.73
N LYS A 61 -3.04 -1.22 23.32
CA LYS A 61 -2.71 -2.56 23.85
C LYS A 61 -2.45 -2.60 25.37
N LYS A 62 -2.14 -1.46 26.00
CA LYS A 62 -1.98 -1.36 27.46
C LYS A 62 -3.32 -1.46 28.22
N LYS A 63 -4.47 -1.44 27.53
CA LYS A 63 -5.81 -1.44 28.15
C LYS A 63 -6.73 -2.63 27.81
N GLU A 64 -6.39 -3.53 26.88
CA GLU A 64 -7.37 -4.52 26.40
C GLU A 64 -6.93 -5.98 26.51
N GLY A 65 -7.45 -6.64 27.54
CA GLY A 65 -7.71 -8.09 27.57
C GLY A 65 -9.02 -8.49 26.85
N ALA A 66 -9.58 -7.62 26.01
CA ALA A 66 -10.86 -7.88 25.34
C ALA A 66 -10.66 -8.39 23.91
N LYS A 67 -11.01 -9.66 23.66
CA LYS A 67 -11.08 -10.26 22.32
C LYS A 67 -12.24 -9.63 21.53
N THR A 68 -12.00 -8.50 20.88
CA THR A 68 -13.00 -7.88 19.98
C THR A 68 -13.00 -8.60 18.63
N HIS A 69 -13.90 -9.57 18.47
CA HIS A 69 -14.24 -10.18 17.18
C HIS A 69 -15.03 -9.20 16.31
N THR A 70 -14.36 -8.17 15.79
CA THR A 70 -14.97 -7.29 14.77
C THR A 70 -15.05 -8.00 13.43
N LYS A 71 -16.09 -7.73 12.62
CA LYS A 71 -16.32 -8.34 11.29
C LYS A 71 -15.09 -8.26 10.38
N THR A 72 -14.28 -7.21 10.54
CA THR A 72 -12.98 -7.00 9.88
C THR A 72 -11.94 -8.08 10.22
N ASN A 73 -11.88 -8.59 11.46
CA ASN A 73 -11.00 -9.71 11.82
C ASN A 73 -11.36 -11.00 11.06
N LYS A 74 -12.64 -11.24 10.74
CA LYS A 74 -13.06 -12.44 10.00
C LYS A 74 -12.63 -12.40 8.52
N LEU A 75 -12.78 -11.25 7.85
CA LEU A 75 -12.29 -11.06 6.47
C LEU A 75 -10.77 -11.23 6.41
N ILE A 76 -10.06 -10.72 7.41
CA ILE A 76 -8.59 -10.77 7.48
C ILE A 76 -8.08 -12.17 7.86
N VAL A 77 -8.77 -12.92 8.74
CA VAL A 77 -8.44 -14.33 9.02
C VAL A 77 -8.63 -15.21 7.78
N ARG A 78 -9.61 -14.92 6.93
CA ARG A 78 -9.79 -15.60 5.64
C ARG A 78 -8.63 -15.32 4.68
N LEU A 79 -8.20 -14.06 4.56
CA LEU A 79 -7.01 -13.69 3.76
C LEU A 79 -5.72 -14.35 4.29
N LYS A 80 -5.54 -14.39 5.61
CA LYS A 80 -4.40 -15.06 6.27
C LYS A 80 -4.31 -16.54 5.92
N ARG A 81 -5.44 -17.25 5.87
CA ARG A 81 -5.49 -18.71 5.69
C ARG A 81 -4.89 -19.15 4.35
N ASN A 82 -4.91 -18.29 3.33
CA ASN A 82 -4.47 -18.65 1.99
C ASN A 82 -3.13 -17.99 1.56
N ALA A 83 -2.79 -16.79 2.05
CA ALA A 83 -1.69 -16.00 1.49
C ALA A 83 -0.40 -15.90 2.34
N GLY A 84 -0.43 -16.29 3.62
CA GLY A 84 0.73 -16.18 4.52
C GLY A 84 1.18 -14.73 4.82
N LYS A 85 2.29 -14.56 5.57
CA LYS A 85 2.78 -13.23 6.00
C LYS A 85 3.23 -12.35 4.82
N ILE A 86 3.98 -12.93 3.88
CA ILE A 86 4.53 -12.23 2.72
C ILE A 86 3.40 -11.81 1.78
N GLY A 87 2.47 -12.72 1.46
CA GLY A 87 1.36 -12.41 0.58
C GLY A 87 0.45 -11.30 1.12
N VAL A 88 0.14 -11.31 2.42
CA VAL A 88 -0.67 -10.24 3.01
C VAL A 88 0.05 -8.88 2.96
N CYS A 89 1.38 -8.84 3.15
CA CYS A 89 2.13 -7.58 3.09
C CYS A 89 2.24 -7.00 1.67
N PHE A 90 2.34 -7.86 0.66
CA PHE A 90 2.45 -7.45 -0.74
C PHE A 90 1.08 -7.05 -1.32
N TRP A 91 0.05 -7.86 -1.07
CA TRP A 91 -1.22 -7.75 -1.77
C TRP A 91 -2.27 -6.92 -1.04
N ALA A 92 -2.22 -6.82 0.30
CA ALA A 92 -3.24 -6.05 1.03
C ALA A 92 -3.20 -4.53 0.73
N PRO A 93 -2.03 -3.85 0.73
CA PRO A 93 -1.96 -2.43 0.36
C PRO A 93 -2.36 -2.18 -1.09
N PHE A 94 -2.12 -3.16 -1.96
CA PHE A 94 -2.47 -3.11 -3.37
C PHE A 94 -3.99 -3.22 -3.61
N PHE A 95 -4.64 -4.27 -3.08
CA PHE A 95 -6.07 -4.53 -3.33
C PHE A 95 -7.02 -3.65 -2.50
N LEU A 96 -6.71 -3.40 -1.22
CA LEU A 96 -7.64 -2.71 -0.32
C LEU A 96 -7.50 -1.18 -0.31
N SER A 97 -6.43 -0.64 -0.90
CA SER A 97 -5.85 0.70 -0.69
C SER A 97 -4.68 0.68 0.30
N ILE A 98 -3.73 1.60 0.07
CA ILE A 98 -2.54 1.72 0.90
C ILE A 98 -2.89 2.08 2.34
N PRO A 99 -3.77 3.05 2.64
CA PRO A 99 -4.07 3.42 4.02
C PRO A 99 -4.66 2.22 4.79
N VAL A 100 -5.70 1.60 4.23
CA VAL A 100 -6.40 0.48 4.88
C VAL A 100 -5.49 -0.75 4.97
N GLY A 101 -4.81 -1.10 3.88
CA GLY A 101 -3.91 -2.25 3.82
C GLY A 101 -2.71 -2.12 4.75
N SER A 102 -2.12 -0.92 4.87
CA SER A 102 -0.98 -0.63 5.77
C SER A 102 -1.37 -0.67 7.24
N ILE A 103 -2.57 -0.19 7.59
CA ILE A 103 -3.12 -0.30 8.95
C ILE A 103 -3.34 -1.77 9.32
N ILE A 104 -3.87 -2.56 8.38
CA ILE A 104 -4.08 -4.01 8.59
C ILE A 104 -2.74 -4.71 8.78
N THR A 105 -1.76 -4.51 7.91
CA THR A 105 -0.44 -5.15 8.04
C THR A 105 0.27 -4.72 9.33
N ALA A 106 0.19 -3.46 9.74
CA ALA A 106 0.69 -2.99 11.03
C ALA A 106 -0.01 -3.67 12.21
N LYS A 107 -1.34 -3.87 12.14
CA LYS A 107 -2.10 -4.51 13.22
C LYS A 107 -1.71 -5.95 13.47
N PHE A 108 -1.49 -6.72 12.41
CA PHE A 108 -1.20 -8.15 12.51
C PHE A 108 0.31 -8.44 12.61
N TYR A 109 1.13 -7.73 11.84
CA TYR A 109 2.55 -8.02 11.67
C TYR A 109 3.47 -6.87 12.10
N GLY A 110 2.92 -5.80 12.70
CA GLY A 110 3.68 -4.66 13.23
C GLY A 110 4.70 -4.99 14.33
N LYS A 111 4.66 -6.23 14.87
CA LYS A 111 5.67 -6.77 15.79
C LYS A 111 7.02 -7.01 15.10
N TYR A 112 7.04 -7.26 13.79
CA TYR A 112 8.25 -7.55 13.04
C TYR A 112 8.70 -6.33 12.24
N ARG A 113 9.94 -5.88 12.44
CA ARG A 113 10.52 -4.76 11.67
C ARG A 113 10.58 -5.05 10.17
N SER A 114 10.76 -6.31 9.79
CA SER A 114 10.80 -6.76 8.39
C SER A 114 9.47 -6.58 7.65
N THR A 115 8.34 -6.43 8.35
CA THR A 115 7.02 -6.25 7.72
C THR A 115 6.96 -4.98 6.89
N PHE A 116 7.52 -3.88 7.38
CA PHE A 116 7.54 -2.61 6.65
C PHE A 116 8.40 -2.71 5.38
N LEU A 117 9.56 -3.38 5.46
CA LEU A 117 10.39 -3.64 4.29
C LEU A 117 9.67 -4.49 3.24
N LEU A 118 8.90 -5.51 3.66
CA LEU A 118 8.08 -6.31 2.74
C LEU A 118 6.99 -5.47 2.07
N VAL A 119 6.37 -4.53 2.79
CA VAL A 119 5.38 -3.61 2.20
C VAL A 119 6.05 -2.70 1.16
N LEU A 120 7.21 -2.12 1.47
CA LEU A 120 7.97 -1.28 0.52
C LEU A 120 8.42 -2.07 -0.72
N LEU A 121 8.93 -3.29 -0.54
CA LEU A 121 9.28 -4.17 -1.66
C LEU A 121 8.06 -4.51 -2.52
N GLY A 122 6.91 -4.80 -1.88
CA GLY A 122 5.65 -5.01 -2.59
C GLY A 122 5.21 -3.79 -3.36
N MET A 123 5.43 -2.58 -2.83
CA MET A 123 5.15 -1.34 -3.55
C MET A 123 6.07 -1.12 -4.74
N ALA A 124 7.37 -1.35 -4.60
CA ALA A 124 8.31 -1.24 -5.70
C ALA A 124 7.94 -2.19 -6.85
N LEU A 125 7.70 -3.47 -6.54
CA LEU A 125 7.31 -4.46 -7.55
C LEU A 125 5.96 -4.13 -8.18
N ASN A 126 4.93 -3.84 -7.38
CA ASN A 126 3.61 -3.55 -7.91
C ASN A 126 3.57 -2.23 -8.70
N ALA A 127 4.32 -1.19 -8.28
CA ALA A 127 4.46 0.03 -9.08
C ALA A 127 5.07 -0.31 -10.44
N GLY A 128 6.12 -1.13 -10.48
CA GLY A 128 6.77 -1.54 -11.72
C GLY A 128 5.80 -2.27 -12.64
N ILE A 129 5.13 -3.30 -12.12
CA ILE A 129 4.16 -4.10 -12.88
C ILE A 129 3.03 -3.23 -13.43
N MET A 130 2.43 -2.38 -12.58
CA MET A 130 1.30 -1.56 -12.99
C MET A 130 1.70 -0.44 -13.95
N THR A 131 2.88 0.16 -13.79
CA THR A 131 3.40 1.12 -14.77
C THR A 131 3.70 0.43 -16.09
N THR A 132 4.34 -0.75 -16.10
CA THR A 132 4.56 -1.51 -17.34
C THR A 132 3.23 -1.85 -18.03
N LEU A 133 2.24 -2.30 -17.26
CA LEU A 133 0.92 -2.58 -17.80
C LEU A 133 0.26 -1.33 -18.39
N ALA A 134 0.36 -0.18 -17.70
CA ALA A 134 -0.20 1.08 -18.18
C ALA A 134 0.40 1.51 -19.53
N TYR A 135 1.72 1.44 -19.67
CA TYR A 135 2.41 1.86 -20.90
C TYR A 135 2.33 0.84 -22.03
N VAL A 136 2.14 -0.44 -21.73
CA VAL A 136 1.91 -1.46 -22.78
C VAL A 136 0.48 -1.42 -23.31
N VAL A 137 -0.50 -1.07 -22.46
CA VAL A 137 -1.91 -1.05 -22.84
C VAL A 137 -2.35 0.29 -23.44
N PHE A 138 -1.80 1.40 -22.94
CA PHE A 138 -2.24 2.75 -23.30
C PHE A 138 -1.16 3.64 -23.90
N GLY A 139 0.12 3.25 -23.82
CA GLY A 139 1.25 3.96 -24.42
C GLY A 139 1.49 3.51 -25.86
#